data_AF-A0ABD0PRJ0-F1
#
_entry.id   AF-A0ABD0PRJ0-F1
#
_cell.length_a   1.000
_cell.length_b   1.000
_cell.length_c   1.000
_cell.angle_alpha   90.00
_cell.angle_beta   90.00
_cell.angle_gamma   90.00
#
_symmetry.space_group_name_H-M   'P 1'
#
loop_
_entity.id
_entity.type
_entity.pdbx_description
1 polymer ?
#
loop_
_entity_poly.entity_id
_entity_poly.type
_entity_poly.pdbx_seq_one_letter_code
_entity_poly.pdbx_strand_id
1 'polypeptide(L)' 'TGHEHELIECMPLLEWFANSYKKFGATLEIVTDKSQEGSQFVKGFGGIGGILRYRVDFQGLEYQGEDEEFFDLDDY' A
#
# COMPACT_ATOMS: atom_id res chain seq x y z
N THR A 1 5.18 -22.39 -20.50
CA THR A 1 3.92 -21.77 -20.95
C THR A 1 3.98 -20.31 -20.52
N GLY A 2 4.36 -19.43 -21.43
CA GLY A 2 4.41 -17.99 -21.14
C GLY A 2 3.01 -17.43 -21.37
N HIS A 3 2.33 -17.04 -20.31
CA HIS A 3 1.05 -16.36 -20.43
C HIS A 3 1.35 -14.88 -20.68
N GLU A 4 0.98 -14.40 -21.87
CA GLU A 4 0.98 -12.97 -22.20
C GLU A 4 -0.22 -12.36 -21.47
N HIS A 5 0.04 -11.56 -20.43
CA HIS A 5 -1.00 -10.83 -19.72
C HIS A 5 -1.14 -9.45 -20.35
N GLU A 6 -2.35 -9.10 -20.76
CA GLU A 6 -2.67 -7.76 -21.26
C GLU A 6 -2.97 -6.84 -20.08
N LEU A 7 -2.45 -5.61 -20.14
CA LEU A 7 -2.76 -4.59 -19.17
C LEU A 7 -4.20 -4.10 -19.41
N ILE A 8 -5.10 -4.41 -18.47
CA ILE A 8 -6.52 -4.04 -18.58
C ILE A 8 -6.73 -2.58 -18.17
N GLU A 9 -6.13 -2.16 -17.06
CA GLU A 9 -6.27 -0.81 -16.51
C GLU A 9 -5.00 -0.40 -15.75
N CYS A 10 -4.63 0.88 -15.83
CA CYS A 10 -3.53 1.46 -15.06
C CYS A 10 -3.99 2.78 -14.45
N MET A 11 -4.15 2.81 -13.13
CA MET A 11 -4.52 4.00 -12.36
C MET A 11 -3.32 4.51 -11.55
N PRO A 12 -3.07 5.83 -11.50
CA PRO A 12 -2.05 6.39 -10.63
C PRO A 12 -2.31 6.05 -9.16
N LEU A 13 -1.31 5.50 -8.47
CA LEU A 13 -1.44 5.05 -7.09
C LEU A 13 -1.86 6.18 -6.13
N LEU A 14 -1.39 7.41 -6.38
CA LEU A 14 -1.78 8.58 -5.59
C LEU A 14 -3.28 8.88 -5.71
N GLU A 15 -3.83 8.76 -6.92
CA GLU A 15 -5.26 8.94 -7.16
C GLU A 15 -6.07 7.84 -6.48
N TRP A 16 -5.57 6.61 -6.54
CA TRP A 16 -6.19 5.49 -5.83
C TRP A 16 -6.24 5.73 -4.32
N PHE A 17 -5.15 6.21 -3.71
CA PHE A 17 -5.14 6.56 -2.28
C PHE A 17 -6.13 7.69 -1.97
N ALA A 18 -6.20 8.72 -2.81
CA ALA A 18 -7.15 9.82 -2.63
C ALA A 18 -8.62 9.35 -2.69
N ASN A 19 -8.92 8.29 -3.44
CA ASN A 19 -10.26 7.73 -3.53
C ASN A 19 -10.57 6.74 -2.40
N SER A 20 -9.56 6.02 -1.89
CA SER A 20 -9.76 4.87 -1.01
C SER A 20 -9.39 5.11 0.45
N TYR A 21 -8.68 6.18 0.81
CA TYR A 21 -8.18 6.39 2.18
C TYR A 21 -9.27 6.29 3.27
N LYS A 22 -10.48 6.81 2.97
CA LYS A 22 -11.62 6.78 3.91
C LYS A 22 -12.11 5.36 4.18
N LYS A 23 -12.07 4.47 3.18
CA LYS A 23 -12.53 3.08 3.32
C LYS A 23 -11.64 2.30 4.29
N PHE A 24 -10.35 2.61 4.29
CA PHE A 24 -9.36 1.97 5.18
C PHE A 24 -9.21 2.67 6.53
N GLY A 25 -9.98 3.73 6.79
CA GLY A 25 -9.87 4.51 8.03
C GLY A 25 -8.49 5.16 8.21
N ALA A 26 -7.73 5.36 7.13
CA ALA A 26 -6.45 6.04 7.15
C ALA A 26 -6.63 7.53 6.86
N THR A 27 -5.72 8.36 7.35
CA THR A 27 -5.63 9.77 6.95
C THR A 27 -4.58 9.88 5.85
N LEU A 28 -4.96 10.43 4.70
CA LEU A 28 -4.02 10.67 3.60
C LEU A 28 -3.41 12.06 3.72
N GLU A 29 -2.09 12.12 3.81
CA GLU A 29 -1.31 13.36 3.82
C GLU A 29 -0.34 13.36 2.64
N ILE A 30 -0.39 14.40 1.81
CA ILE A 30 0.51 14.55 0.66
C ILE A 30 1.64 15.50 1.04
N VAL A 31 2.86 14.99 1.05
CA VAL A 31 4.08 15.75 1.38
C VAL A 31 4.91 16.03 0.12
N THR A 32 5.72 17.08 0.16
CA THR A 32 6.67 17.41 -0.90
C THR A 32 8.10 17.27 -0.39
N ASP A 33 9.07 17.16 -1.30
CA ASP A 33 10.50 17.04 -0.99
C ASP A 33 11.18 18.37 -0.63
N LYS A 34 10.41 19.46 -0.49
CA LYS A 34 10.92 20.80 -0.21
C LYS A 34 11.49 20.98 1.20
N SER A 35 11.13 20.11 2.14
CA SER A 35 11.70 20.08 3.49
C SER A 35 12.79 19.02 3.60
N GLN A 36 13.65 19.15 4.62
CA GLN A 36 14.68 18.16 4.89
C GLN A 36 14.07 16.78 5.17
N GLU A 37 12.99 16.74 5.94
CA GLU A 37 12.22 15.54 6.28
C GLU A 37 11.55 14.95 5.04
N GLY A 38 10.97 15.78 4.16
CA GLY A 38 10.36 15.33 2.91
C GLY A 38 11.38 14.73 1.95
N SER A 39 12.57 15.33 1.84
CA SER A 39 13.66 14.79 1.02
C SER A 39 14.16 13.44 1.57
N GLN A 40 14.27 13.31 2.91
CA GLN A 40 14.59 12.03 3.55
C GLN A 40 13.49 11.00 3.34
N PHE A 41 12.22 11.41 3.37
CA PHE A 41 11.10 10.51 3.14
C PHE A 41 11.13 9.91 1.73
N VAL A 42 11.35 10.75 0.71
CA VAL A 42 11.47 10.28 -0.68
C VAL A 42 12.68 9.37 -0.86
N LYS A 43 13.85 9.76 -0.33
CA LYS A 43 15.10 8.99 -0.50
C LYS A 43 15.16 7.72 0.33
N GLY A 44 14.59 7.73 1.53
CA GLY A 44 14.65 6.62 2.48
C GLY A 44 13.52 5.60 2.31
N PHE A 45 12.33 6.04 1.92
CA PHE A 45 11.13 5.18 1.82
C PHE A 45 10.53 5.13 0.41
N GLY A 46 11.16 5.74 -0.58
CA GLY A 46 10.67 5.74 -1.97
C GLY A 46 9.45 6.65 -2.21
N GLY A 47 9.16 7.57 -1.27
CA GLY A 47 8.08 8.55 -1.41
C GLY A 47 6.70 8.04 -0.99
N ILE A 48 6.61 6.85 -0.42
CA ILE A 48 5.39 6.28 0.14
C ILE A 48 5.64 5.73 1.55
N GLY A 49 4.66 5.88 2.43
CA GLY A 49 4.77 5.43 3.81
C GLY A 49 3.46 5.63 4.58
N GLY A 50 3.36 4.97 5.73
CA GLY A 50 2.19 5.03 6.59
C GLY A 50 2.57 5.07 8.06
N ILE A 51 1.80 5.82 8.85
CA ILE A 51 1.94 5.84 10.31
C ILE A 51 0.87 4.89 10.87
N LEU A 52 1.34 3.80 11.49
CA LEU A 52 0.45 2.80 12.07
C LEU A 52 -0.04 3.27 13.44
N ARG A 53 -1.32 2.99 13.74
CA ARG A 53 -1.93 3.35 15.03
C ARG A 53 -1.36 2.54 16.20
N TYR A 54 -0.91 1.32 15.92
CA TYR A 54 -0.36 0.37 16.90
C TYR A 54 0.85 -0.35 16.32
N ARG A 55 1.66 -0.92 17.19
CA ARG A 55 2.78 -1.76 16.78
C ARG A 55 2.23 -3.03 16.13
N VAL A 56 2.68 -3.31 14.91
CA VAL A 56 2.37 -4.52 14.16
C VAL A 56 3.62 -5.38 14.08
N ASP A 57 3.45 -6.69 14.23
CA ASP A 57 4.51 -7.65 13.95
C ASP A 57 4.42 -8.12 12.50
N PHE A 58 5.31 -7.58 11.66
CA PHE A 58 5.35 -7.91 10.24
C PHE A 58 6.03 -9.25 9.95
N GLN A 59 6.84 -9.79 10.88
CA GLN A 59 7.52 -11.05 10.67
C GLN A 59 6.54 -12.23 10.75
N GLY A 60 5.51 -12.13 11.59
CA GLY A 60 4.42 -13.11 11.62
C GLY A 60 3.56 -13.10 10.35
N LEU A 61 3.34 -11.91 9.76
CA LEU A 61 2.54 -11.73 8.54
C LEU A 61 3.18 -12.35 7.30
N GLU A 62 4.51 -12.26 7.14
CA GLU A 62 5.21 -12.94 6.03
C GLU A 62 5.10 -14.46 6.10
N TYR A 63 5.06 -15.04 7.32
CA TYR A 63 4.93 -16.48 7.53
C TYR A 63 3.51 -17.02 7.36
N GLN A 64 2.48 -16.16 7.48
CA GLN A 64 1.07 -16.56 7.27
C GLN A 64 0.65 -16.59 5.80
N GLY A 65 1.47 -16.08 4.88
CA GLY A 65 1.17 -16.02 3.45
C GLY A 65 1.06 -17.37 2.72
N GLU A 66 1.46 -18.48 3.33
CA GLU A 66 1.30 -19.84 2.75
C GLU A 66 0.09 -20.62 3.30
N ASP A 67 -0.43 -20.29 4.49
CA ASP A 67 -1.47 -21.07 5.19
C ASP A 67 -2.80 -20.31 5.43
N GLU A 68 -2.87 -19.00 5.15
CA GLU A 68 -4.17 -18.34 5.03
C GLU A 68 -4.77 -18.72 3.67
N GLU A 69 -5.63 -19.75 3.65
CA GLU A 69 -6.61 -19.92 2.57
C GLU A 69 -7.23 -18.55 2.31
N PHE A 70 -6.96 -18.00 1.13
CA PHE A 70 -7.56 -16.77 0.64
C PHE A 70 -9.06 -17.05 0.57
N PHE A 71 -9.78 -16.81 1.68
CA PHE A 71 -11.22 -16.86 1.70
C PHE A 71 -11.66 -15.77 0.74
N ASP A 72 -12.07 -16.18 -0.45
CA ASP A 72 -12.58 -15.30 -1.48
C ASP A 72 -13.94 -14.79 -1.02
N LEU A 73 -13.90 -13.80 -0.12
CA LEU A 73 -15.08 -13.13 0.41
C LEU A 73 -15.77 -12.27 -0.65
N ASP A 74 -15.17 -12.11 -1.83
CA ASP A 74 -15.76 -11.43 -2.96
C ASP A 74 -16.83 -12.30 -3.66
N ASP A 75 -16.88 -13.62 -3.37
CA ASP A 75 -17.88 -14.57 -3.87
C ASP A 75 -19.16 -14.66 -3.00
N TYR A 76 -19.29 -13.86 -1.93
CA TYR A 76 -20.45 -13.84 -1.02
C TYR A 76 -21.26 -12.53 -1.03
#